data_AF-A0A6G3TR05-F1
#
_entry.id   AF-A0A6G3TR05-F1
#
_cell.length_a   1.000
_cell.length_b   1.000
_cell.length_c   1.000
_cell.angle_alpha   90.00
_cell.angle_beta   90.00
_cell.angle_gamma   90.00
#
_symmetry.space_group_name_H-M   'P 1'
#
loop_
_entity.id
_entity.type
_entity.pdbx_description
1 polymer ?
#
loop_
_entity_poly.entity_id
_entity_poly.type
_entity_poly.pdbx_seq_one_letter_code
_entity_poly.pdbx_strand_id
1 'polypeptide(L)'
;MTTADTRTPAPAPASTTGAPAAAPPGSSGRALLARLELLRERVAALVEHRTADDPTADDPLRGLYLPDEAVHHLLRTWPSADA
;
A
#
# COMPACT_ATOMS: atom_id res chain seq x y z
N MET A 1 65.69 12.24 -16.18
CA MET A 1 65.72 12.93 -14.88
C MET A 1 64.30 12.91 -14.34
N THR A 2 64.10 12.13 -13.29
CA THR A 2 62.82 11.67 -12.73
C THR A 2 62.12 12.77 -11.94
N THR A 3 60.82 12.95 -12.13
CA THR A 3 59.95 13.61 -11.15
C THR A 3 58.82 12.68 -10.77
N ALA A 4 58.83 12.23 -9.52
CA ALA A 4 57.85 11.34 -8.92
C ALA A 4 56.53 12.09 -8.66
N ASP A 5 55.43 11.50 -9.11
CA ASP A 5 54.06 11.87 -8.78
C ASP A 5 53.72 11.25 -7.42
N THR A 6 53.71 12.05 -6.36
CA THR A 6 53.26 11.60 -5.04
C THR A 6 51.79 11.98 -4.88
N ARG A 7 50.89 11.10 -5.33
CA ARG A 7 49.47 11.22 -5.01
C ARG A 7 49.23 10.69 -3.59
N THR A 8 49.10 11.61 -2.63
CA THR A 8 48.60 11.32 -1.28
C THR A 8 47.15 10.83 -1.36
N PRO A 9 46.80 9.62 -0.88
CA PRO A 9 45.40 9.24 -0.76
C PRO A 9 44.75 10.01 0.39
N ALA A 10 43.67 10.72 0.09
CA ALA A 10 42.80 11.37 1.06
C ALA A 10 42.21 10.32 2.02
N PRO A 11 42.05 10.63 3.32
CA PRO A 11 41.39 9.71 4.24
C PRO A 11 39.94 9.52 3.81
N ALA A 12 39.53 8.26 3.65
CA ALA A 12 38.15 7.85 3.46
C ALA A 12 37.26 8.51 4.54
N PRO A 13 36.00 8.89 4.22
CA PRO A 13 35.10 9.38 5.24
C PRO A 13 34.95 8.25 6.26
N ALA A 14 35.45 8.49 7.48
CA ALA A 14 35.19 7.64 8.61
C ALA A 14 33.69 7.35 8.59
N SER A 15 33.32 6.08 8.48
CA SER A 15 31.96 5.64 8.72
C SER A 15 31.68 5.98 10.17
N THR A 16 31.16 7.19 10.41
CA THR A 16 30.55 7.57 11.67
C THR A 16 29.30 6.70 11.76
N THR A 17 29.47 5.44 12.15
CA THR A 17 28.42 4.69 12.83
C THR A 17 28.24 5.40 14.17
N GLY A 18 27.62 6.58 14.12
CA GLY A 18 26.90 7.12 15.24
C GLY A 18 25.82 6.09 15.50
N ALA A 19 26.03 5.25 16.51
CA ALA A 19 24.97 4.47 17.10
C ALA A 19 23.78 5.42 17.28
N PRO A 20 22.57 5.09 16.79
CA PRO A 20 21.44 5.99 16.94
C PRO A 20 21.28 6.18 18.45
N ALA A 21 21.47 7.42 18.91
CA ALA A 21 21.14 7.79 20.27
C ALA A 21 19.75 7.24 20.54
N ALA A 22 19.65 6.31 21.49
CA ALA A 22 18.45 5.51 21.71
C ALA A 22 17.24 6.46 21.75
N ALA A 23 16.44 6.41 20.68
CA ALA A 23 15.33 7.31 20.52
C ALA A 23 14.41 7.13 21.74
N PRO A 24 13.90 8.22 22.34
CA PRO A 24 13.17 8.12 23.59
C PRO A 24 12.02 7.11 23.44
N PRO A 25 11.78 6.24 24.44
CA PRO A 25 10.69 5.27 24.37
C PRO A 25 9.38 6.02 24.13
N GLY A 26 8.74 5.74 22.99
CA GLY A 26 7.57 6.48 22.48
C GLY A 26 7.77 7.18 21.13
N SER A 27 9.02 7.41 20.71
CA SER A 27 9.37 7.93 19.38
C SER A 27 8.96 6.97 18.24
N SER A 28 9.17 5.66 18.43
CA SER A 28 8.74 4.63 17.46
C SER A 28 7.23 4.58 17.28
N GLY A 29 6.46 4.74 18.37
CA GLY A 29 4.99 4.78 18.30
C GLY A 29 4.48 5.99 17.53
N ARG A 30 5.07 7.18 17.78
CA ARG A 30 4.75 8.40 17.02
C ARG A 30 5.10 8.29 15.54
N ALA A 31 6.25 7.68 15.22
CA ALA A 31 6.64 7.45 13.82
C ALA A 31 5.70 6.48 13.09
N LEU A 32 5.21 5.44 13.78
CA LEU A 32 4.21 4.53 13.23
C LEU A 32 2.88 5.25 12.98
N LEU A 33 2.39 6.02 13.95
CA LEU A 33 1.14 6.78 13.79
C LEU A 33 1.23 7.77 12.63
N ALA A 34 2.35 8.50 12.48
CA ALA A 34 2.54 9.40 11.35
C ALA A 34 2.52 8.68 9.99
N ARG A 35 3.09 7.47 9.92
CA ARG A 35 3.03 6.64 8.70
C ARG A 35 1.61 6.14 8.43
N LEU A 36 0.84 5.79 9.46
CA LEU A 36 -0.53 5.34 9.32
C LEU A 36 -1.46 6.47 8.86
N GLU A 37 -1.27 7.69 9.34
CA GLU A 37 -2.02 8.86 8.85
C GLU A 37 -1.72 9.13 7.37
N LEU A 38 -0.43 9.12 6.98
CA LEU A 38 -0.06 9.24 5.57
C LEU A 38 -0.66 8.13 4.70
N LEU A 39 -0.70 6.90 5.22
CA LEU A 39 -1.33 5.78 4.52
C LEU A 39 -2.84 6.01 4.36
N ARG A 40 -3.52 6.47 5.43
CA ARG A 40 -4.95 6.78 5.41
C ARG A 40 -5.27 7.84 4.36
N GLU A 41 -4.51 8.94 4.34
CA GLU A 41 -4.68 10.01 3.35
C GLU A 41 -4.55 9.50 1.92
N ARG A 42 -3.53 8.68 1.65
CA ARG A 42 -3.30 8.10 0.32
C ARG A 42 -4.41 7.13 -0.10
N VAL A 43 -4.87 6.29 0.83
CA VAL A 43 -5.97 5.36 0.57
C VAL A 43 -7.26 6.11 0.31
N ALA A 44 -7.56 7.15 1.11
CA ALA A 44 -8.74 7.98 0.91
C ALA A 44 -8.75 8.64 -0.49
N ALA A 45 -7.61 9.21 -0.91
CA ALA A 45 -7.47 9.78 -2.24
C ALA A 45 -7.66 8.74 -3.37
N LEU A 46 -7.16 7.52 -3.17
CA LEU A 46 -7.34 6.43 -4.14
C LEU A 46 -8.80 5.97 -4.22
N VAL A 47 -9.48 5.86 -3.07
CA VAL A 47 -10.90 5.51 -3.01
C VAL A 47 -11.71 6.56 -3.74
N GLU A 48 -11.52 7.84 -3.43
CA GLU A 48 -12.19 8.96 -4.09
C GLU A 48 -12.01 8.93 -5.62
N HIS A 49 -10.78 8.71 -6.08
CA HIS A 49 -10.52 8.62 -7.52
C HIS A 49 -11.24 7.43 -8.15
N ARG A 50 -11.29 6.28 -7.47
CA ARG A 50 -11.93 5.06 -8.00
C ARG A 50 -13.46 5.13 -7.97
N THR A 51 -14.04 5.70 -6.92
CA THR A 51 -15.48 5.87 -6.77
C THR A 51 -16.03 6.88 -7.77
N ALA A 52 -15.23 7.86 -8.18
CA ALA A 52 -15.59 8.79 -9.26
C ALA A 52 -15.80 8.07 -10.61
N ASP A 53 -14.96 7.07 -10.91
CA ASP A 53 -15.06 6.29 -12.16
C ASP A 53 -16.03 5.11 -12.05
N ASP A 54 -16.23 4.55 -10.86
CA ASP A 54 -17.18 3.48 -10.56
C ASP A 54 -18.01 3.80 -9.29
N PRO A 55 -19.21 4.39 -9.44
CA PRO A 55 -20.05 4.76 -8.29
C PRO A 55 -20.58 3.55 -7.52
N THR A 56 -20.41 2.32 -8.03
CA THR A 56 -20.81 1.08 -7.34
C THR A 56 -19.70 0.49 -6.49
N ALA A 57 -18.51 1.11 -6.41
CA ALA A 57 -17.36 0.53 -5.73
C ALA A 57 -17.58 0.19 -4.24
N ASP A 58 -18.49 0.89 -3.55
CA ASP A 58 -18.83 0.64 -2.14
C ASP A 58 -19.96 -0.40 -1.96
N ASP A 59 -20.51 -0.94 -3.04
CA ASP A 59 -21.62 -1.89 -2.97
C ASP A 59 -21.15 -3.30 -2.58
N PRO A 60 -21.62 -3.85 -1.44
CA PRO A 60 -21.22 -5.18 -0.98
C PRO A 60 -21.68 -6.33 -1.90
N LEU A 61 -22.68 -6.09 -2.76
CA LEU A 61 -23.17 -7.07 -3.73
C LEU A 61 -22.48 -6.94 -5.10
N ARG A 62 -21.54 -6.00 -5.26
CA ARG A 62 -20.80 -5.82 -6.52
C ARG A 62 -20.11 -7.12 -6.92
N GLY A 63 -20.32 -7.54 -8.17
CA GLY A 63 -19.83 -8.82 -8.69
C GLY A 63 -20.77 -10.02 -8.45
N LEU A 64 -21.84 -9.84 -7.66
CA LEU A 64 -22.95 -10.80 -7.50
C LEU A 64 -24.19 -10.39 -8.31
N TYR A 65 -24.11 -9.30 -9.06
CA TYR A 65 -25.15 -8.92 -10.00
C TYR A 65 -25.25 -9.96 -11.11
N LEU A 66 -26.37 -10.67 -11.14
CA LEU A 66 -26.68 -11.55 -12.24
C LEU A 66 -27.43 -10.79 -13.33
N PRO A 67 -27.08 -10.98 -14.61
CA PRO A 67 -27.94 -10.53 -15.69
C PRO A 67 -29.27 -11.28 -15.63
N ASP A 68 -30.32 -10.65 -16.14
CA ASP A 68 -31.69 -11.18 -16.14
C ASP A 68 -31.76 -12.63 -16.67
N GLU A 69 -30.99 -12.92 -17.73
CA GLU A 69 -30.91 -14.25 -18.32
C GLU A 69 -30.27 -15.30 -17.41
N ALA A 70 -29.30 -14.92 -16.58
CA ALA A 70 -28.71 -15.82 -15.60
C ALA A 70 -29.71 -16.12 -14.46
N VAL A 71 -30.52 -15.14 -14.06
CA VAL A 71 -31.60 -15.34 -13.09
C VAL A 71 -32.65 -16.31 -13.66
N HIS A 72 -33.10 -16.08 -14.90
CA HIS A 72 -34.05 -16.96 -15.58
C HIS A 72 -33.50 -18.37 -15.80
N HIS A 73 -32.21 -18.50 -16.11
CA HIS A 73 -31.56 -19.79 -16.21
C HIS A 73 -31.57 -20.51 -14.87
N LEU A 74 -31.12 -19.86 -13.79
CA LEU A 74 -31.09 -20.44 -12.45
C LEU A 74 -32.46 -20.89 -11.98
N LEU A 75 -33.51 -20.08 -12.18
CA LEU A 75 -34.88 -20.44 -11.79
C LEU A 75 -35.40 -21.66 -12.55
N ARG A 76 -35.05 -21.82 -13.84
CA ARG A 76 -35.43 -23.00 -14.64
C ARG A 76 -34.66 -24.26 -14.25
N THR A 77 -33.42 -24.10 -13.78
CA THR A 77 -32.54 -25.23 -13.42
C THR A 77 -32.52 -25.51 -11.92
N TRP A 78 -33.18 -24.69 -11.11
CA TRP A 78 -33.20 -24.85 -9.66
C TRP A 78 -33.89 -26.17 -9.33
N PRO A 79 -33.29 -27.04 -8.50
CA PRO A 79 -33.96 -28.24 -8.04
C PRO A 79 -35.19 -27.82 -7.24
N SER A 80 -36.38 -27.98 -7.81
CA SER A 80 -37.62 -27.89 -7.05
C SER A 80 -37.54 -28.95 -5.96
N ALA A 81 -37.57 -28.53 -4.70
CA ALA A 81 -37.62 -29.43 -3.55
C ALA A 81 -39.00 -30.10 -3.50
N ASP A 82 -39.23 -31.05 -4.39
CA ASP A 82 -40.23 -32.10 -4.22
C ASP A 82 -39.47 -33.40 -3.94
N ALA A 83 -39.32 -33.68 -2.64
CA ALA A 83 -39.01 -34.99 -2.07
C ALA A 83 -39.78 -35.14 -0.75
#